data_AF-A0A924W5D8-F1
#
_entry.id   AF-A0A924W5D8-F1
#
_cell.length_a   1.000
_cell.length_b   1.000
_cell.length_c   1.000
_cell.angle_alpha   90.00
_cell.angle_beta   90.00
_cell.angle_gamma   90.00
#
_symmetry.space_group_name_H-M   'P 1'
#
loop_
_entity.id
_entity.type
_entity.pdbx_description
1 polymer ?
#
loop_
_entity_poly.entity_id
_entity_poly.type
_entity_poly.pdbx_seq_one_letter_code
_entity_poly.pdbx_strand_id
1 'polypeptide(L)'
;MKKIFLLFAISLAMPSGGKSQTYNYALNSLNIPCLTQKGDASLGIGWSRGIAFQALELRGAYSPMPHLAIMANYFGAREKSVRQKLENGTDFYLWEAAVGAYEKMPRGSASLFAGFGSGSLFSNYGLDRTAAFDIQRFFLQPGLSYRSNHFQAGLALRLSRLFYSHGVISYAIEPADIQYIQNVEKNSPIFLPELGMQAGIRLKPVTINLSISSIFPSTSDWNFIRLNSSLSVMVDFGVGRKAKQ
;
A
#
# COMPACT_ATOMS: atom_id res chain seq x y z
N MET A 1 9.08 -24.35 -28.73
CA MET A 1 8.11 -23.49 -28.00
C MET A 1 7.53 -24.22 -26.78
N LYS A 2 8.32 -24.44 -25.72
CA LYS A 2 7.87 -25.12 -24.49
C LYS A 2 8.70 -24.65 -23.29
N LYS A 3 8.47 -23.42 -22.79
CA LYS A 3 8.92 -22.93 -21.45
C LYS A 3 8.11 -21.69 -21.00
N ILE A 4 6.77 -21.73 -21.09
CA ILE A 4 5.88 -20.66 -20.58
C ILE A 4 4.86 -21.27 -19.60
N PHE A 5 5.33 -22.02 -18.60
CA PHE A 5 4.44 -22.59 -17.58
C PHE A 5 4.95 -22.46 -16.14
N LEU A 6 6.02 -21.69 -15.89
CA LEU A 6 6.68 -21.64 -14.58
C LEU A 6 6.54 -20.30 -13.82
N LEU A 7 5.50 -19.50 -14.06
CA LEU A 7 5.33 -18.19 -13.41
C LEU A 7 3.99 -17.99 -12.68
N PHE A 8 3.12 -18.99 -12.62
CA PHE A 8 1.84 -18.90 -11.91
C PHE A 8 1.82 -19.58 -10.52
N ALA A 9 2.94 -20.16 -10.08
CA ALA A 9 2.96 -21.00 -8.88
C ALA A 9 3.31 -20.28 -7.57
N ILE A 10 3.71 -19.00 -7.60
CA ILE A 10 4.13 -18.28 -6.37
C ILE A 10 2.97 -17.48 -5.72
N SER A 11 1.87 -17.24 -6.44
CA SER A 11 0.68 -16.58 -5.87
C SER A 11 -0.31 -17.54 -5.18
N LEU A 12 -0.19 -18.86 -5.38
CA LEU A 12 -1.13 -19.85 -4.84
C LEU A 12 -0.69 -20.53 -3.53
N ALA A 13 0.55 -20.34 -3.08
CA ALA A 13 1.09 -20.98 -1.88
C ALA A 13 1.07 -20.07 -0.64
N MET A 14 0.04 -19.22 -0.49
CA MET A 14 -0.18 -18.48 0.76
C MET A 14 -1.36 -19.08 1.52
N PRO A 15 -1.16 -19.54 2.77
CA PRO A 15 -2.08 -20.42 3.51
C PRO A 15 -3.50 -19.85 3.49
N SER A 16 -4.41 -20.53 2.79
CA SER A 16 -5.84 -20.29 2.89
C SER A 16 -6.30 -20.70 4.29
N GLY A 17 -6.49 -19.74 5.18
CA GLY A 17 -7.00 -20.01 6.51
C GLY A 17 -6.35 -19.14 7.58
N GLY A 18 -6.81 -17.91 7.70
CA GLY A 18 -6.64 -17.12 8.91
C GLY A 18 -8.02 -16.64 9.31
N LYS A 19 -8.52 -17.13 10.45
CA LYS A 19 -9.71 -16.58 11.12
C LYS A 19 -9.55 -15.07 11.23
N SER A 20 -10.67 -14.37 11.22
CA SER A 20 -10.79 -12.98 11.65
C SER A 20 -9.77 -12.64 12.75
N GLN A 21 -8.83 -11.76 12.42
CA GLN A 21 -7.90 -11.15 13.37
C GLN A 21 -8.05 -9.65 13.27
N THR A 22 -8.29 -9.01 14.40
CA THR A 22 -8.30 -7.56 14.51
C THR A 22 -6.88 -7.03 14.41
N TYR A 23 -6.69 -5.90 13.75
CA TYR A 23 -5.40 -5.21 13.66
C TYR A 23 -5.61 -3.69 13.71
N ASN A 24 -4.58 -2.94 14.11
CA ASN A 24 -4.69 -1.48 14.25
C ASN A 24 -4.09 -0.72 13.05
N TYR A 25 -3.45 -1.41 12.12
CA TYR A 25 -2.96 -0.83 10.87
C TYR A 25 -2.63 -1.92 9.86
N ALA A 26 -2.89 -1.63 8.59
CA ALA A 26 -2.46 -2.47 7.47
C ALA A 26 -1.64 -1.64 6.48
N LEU A 27 -0.46 -2.17 6.13
CA LEU A 27 0.42 -1.54 5.17
C LEU A 27 -0.15 -1.68 3.75
N ASN A 28 -0.34 -0.56 3.03
CA ASN A 28 -0.59 -0.60 1.59
C ASN A 28 0.70 -0.77 0.80
N SER A 29 0.61 -1.30 -0.42
CA SER A 29 1.80 -1.40 -1.26
C SER A 29 2.28 -0.02 -1.70
N LEU A 30 3.59 0.15 -1.81
CA LEU A 30 4.17 1.40 -2.28
C LEU A 30 3.93 1.58 -3.80
N ASN A 31 3.51 2.77 -4.20
CA ASN A 31 3.41 3.15 -5.61
C ASN A 31 4.77 3.70 -6.07
N ILE A 32 5.45 2.98 -6.96
CA ILE A 32 6.81 3.29 -7.41
C ILE A 32 6.75 3.51 -8.94
N PRO A 33 6.27 4.67 -9.42
CA PRO A 33 6.09 4.92 -10.83
C PRO A 33 7.43 5.17 -11.53
N CYS A 34 7.57 4.69 -12.77
CA CYS A 34 8.74 4.95 -13.61
C CYS A 34 8.42 6.09 -14.58
N LEU A 35 8.50 7.33 -14.08
CA LEU A 35 8.26 8.56 -14.86
C LEU A 35 9.58 9.07 -15.44
N THR A 36 9.59 9.45 -16.70
CA THR A 36 10.80 9.89 -17.43
C THR A 36 10.63 11.23 -18.13
N GLN A 37 9.39 11.66 -18.38
CA GLN A 37 9.09 12.90 -19.08
C GLN A 37 7.68 13.42 -18.74
N LYS A 38 7.44 14.68 -19.09
CA LYS A 38 6.11 15.29 -19.02
C LYS A 38 5.11 14.45 -19.82
N GLY A 39 3.93 14.25 -19.25
CA GLY A 39 2.85 13.48 -19.85
C GLY A 39 2.93 11.98 -19.58
N ASP A 40 3.99 11.49 -18.93
CA ASP A 40 4.00 10.11 -18.44
C ASP A 40 2.93 9.95 -17.37
N ALA A 41 2.12 8.90 -17.49
CA ALA A 41 1.10 8.54 -16.51
C ALA A 41 1.09 7.03 -16.31
N SER A 42 0.70 6.58 -15.12
CA SER A 42 0.45 5.17 -14.84
C SER A 42 -0.78 5.04 -13.97
N LEU A 43 -1.67 4.10 -14.32
CA LEU A 43 -2.84 3.75 -13.53
C LEU A 43 -2.85 2.24 -13.32
N GLY A 44 -3.04 1.79 -12.09
CA GLY A 44 -3.07 0.38 -11.76
C GLY A 44 -4.11 0.02 -10.73
N ILE A 45 -4.57 -1.23 -10.83
CA ILE A 45 -5.45 -1.90 -9.88
C ILE A 45 -4.75 -3.15 -9.38
N GLY A 46 -4.82 -3.41 -8.08
CA GLY A 46 -4.15 -4.53 -7.44
C GLY A 46 -5.03 -5.24 -6.42
N TRP A 47 -4.76 -6.52 -6.26
CA TRP A 47 -5.26 -7.34 -5.18
C TRP A 47 -4.12 -7.62 -4.20
N SER A 48 -4.33 -7.26 -2.96
CA SER A 48 -3.33 -7.29 -1.90
C SER A 48 -3.72 -8.25 -0.79
N ARG A 49 -2.73 -8.81 -0.12
CA ARG A 49 -2.92 -9.79 0.94
C ARG A 49 -1.88 -9.58 2.03
N GLY A 50 -2.38 -9.41 3.25
CA GLY A 50 -1.62 -9.53 4.49
C GLY A 50 -1.95 -10.84 5.21
N ILE A 51 -1.36 -11.04 6.39
CA ILE A 51 -1.66 -12.22 7.21
C ILE A 51 -3.11 -12.25 7.72
N ALA A 52 -3.72 -11.07 7.90
CA ALA A 52 -5.06 -10.90 8.48
C ALA A 52 -6.05 -10.16 7.57
N PHE A 53 -5.68 -9.82 6.32
CA PHE A 53 -6.57 -9.09 5.42
C PHE A 53 -6.37 -9.48 3.96
N GLN A 54 -7.41 -9.21 3.17
CA GLN A 54 -7.33 -9.05 1.72
C GLN A 54 -7.81 -7.65 1.36
N ALA A 55 -7.18 -7.01 0.37
CA ALA A 55 -7.45 -5.63 0.05
C ALA A 55 -7.47 -5.38 -1.46
N LEU A 56 -8.32 -4.43 -1.87
CA LEU A 56 -8.25 -3.82 -3.18
C LEU A 56 -7.35 -2.59 -3.12
N GLU A 57 -6.48 -2.44 -4.10
CA GLU A 57 -5.61 -1.27 -4.23
C GLU A 57 -5.79 -0.59 -5.58
N LEU A 58 -5.87 0.74 -5.57
CA LEU A 58 -5.78 1.57 -6.77
C LEU A 58 -4.56 2.47 -6.65
N ARG A 59 -3.78 2.60 -7.71
CA ARG A 59 -2.55 3.40 -7.73
C ARG A 59 -2.50 4.22 -9.01
N GLY A 60 -2.27 5.52 -8.88
CA GLY A 60 -2.18 6.46 -9.99
C GLY A 60 -0.97 7.37 -9.84
N ALA A 61 -0.30 7.67 -10.94
CA ALA A 61 0.75 8.68 -10.99
C ALA A 61 0.72 9.42 -12.33
N TYR A 62 1.06 10.71 -12.33
CA TYR A 62 1.09 11.55 -13.51
C TYR A 62 2.17 12.62 -13.42
N SER A 63 2.86 12.89 -14.53
CA SER A 63 3.85 13.97 -14.68
C SER A 63 3.25 15.15 -15.47
N PRO A 64 2.73 16.20 -14.80
CA PRO A 64 2.20 17.38 -15.49
C PRO A 64 3.31 18.26 -16.11
N MET A 65 4.52 18.22 -15.56
CA MET A 65 5.67 19.02 -15.98
C MET A 65 6.95 18.18 -15.90
N PRO A 66 8.03 18.53 -16.64
CA PRO A 66 9.31 17.86 -16.46
C PRO A 66 9.75 17.88 -15.00
N HIS A 67 10.23 16.75 -14.50
CA HIS A 67 10.71 16.55 -13.14
C HIS A 67 9.66 16.70 -12.01
N LEU A 68 8.40 16.98 -12.32
CA LEU A 68 7.31 17.10 -11.35
C LEU A 68 6.30 15.98 -11.55
N ALA A 69 5.87 15.35 -10.46
CA ALA A 69 4.89 14.28 -10.47
C ALA A 69 3.87 14.45 -9.36
N ILE A 70 2.66 13.96 -9.63
CA ILE A 70 1.60 13.77 -8.63
C ILE A 70 1.24 12.29 -8.56
N MET A 71 0.74 11.87 -7.41
CA MET A 71 0.36 10.49 -7.12
C MET A 71 -0.92 10.46 -6.31
N ALA A 72 -1.77 9.46 -6.58
CA ALA A 72 -2.94 9.16 -5.77
C ALA A 72 -3.05 7.65 -5.55
N ASN A 73 -3.38 7.22 -4.34
CA ASN A 73 -3.56 5.81 -4.01
C ASN A 73 -4.83 5.60 -3.19
N TYR A 74 -5.42 4.42 -3.34
CA TYR A 74 -6.47 3.90 -2.48
C TYR A 74 -6.08 2.50 -2.03
N PHE A 75 -6.29 2.22 -0.75
CA PHE A 75 -6.19 0.91 -0.15
C PHE A 75 -7.48 0.61 0.59
N GLY A 76 -8.12 -0.51 0.30
CA GLY A 76 -9.37 -0.90 0.95
C GLY A 76 -9.38 -2.38 1.33
N ALA A 77 -9.14 -2.66 2.61
CA ALA A 77 -9.42 -3.94 3.25
C ALA A 77 -10.84 -3.88 3.85
N ARG A 78 -11.84 -3.80 2.97
CA ARG A 78 -13.23 -3.51 3.33
C ARG A 78 -13.99 -4.80 3.61
N GLU A 79 -14.55 -4.93 4.81
CA GLU A 79 -15.32 -6.11 5.21
C GLU A 79 -16.69 -5.69 5.75
N LYS A 80 -17.73 -5.84 4.91
CA LYS A 80 -19.10 -5.42 5.26
C LYS A 80 -19.65 -6.18 6.47
N SER A 81 -19.34 -7.47 6.58
CA SER A 81 -19.75 -8.32 7.70
C SER A 81 -19.19 -7.82 9.03
N VAL A 82 -17.91 -7.42 9.05
CA VAL A 82 -17.27 -6.77 10.21
C VAL A 82 -18.01 -5.50 10.58
N ARG A 83 -18.28 -4.62 9.61
CA ARG A 83 -18.93 -3.33 9.87
C ARG A 83 -20.40 -3.46 10.32
N GLN A 84 -21.07 -4.52 9.88
CA GLN A 84 -22.41 -4.89 10.36
C GLN A 84 -22.37 -5.69 11.67
N LYS A 85 -21.18 -5.86 12.26
CA LYS A 85 -20.93 -6.61 13.50
C LYS A 85 -21.33 -8.09 13.45
N LEU A 86 -21.45 -8.66 12.25
CA LEU A 86 -21.80 -10.06 12.02
C LEU A 86 -20.58 -10.99 12.19
N GLU A 87 -19.40 -10.48 11.88
CA GLU A 87 -18.14 -11.18 12.03
C GLU A 87 -17.16 -10.31 12.81
N ASN A 88 -16.27 -10.94 13.56
CA ASN A 88 -15.15 -10.24 14.14
C ASN A 88 -14.24 -9.78 12.98
N GLY A 89 -13.37 -8.80 13.20
CA GLY A 89 -12.31 -8.45 12.26
C GLY A 89 -12.09 -6.96 12.16
N THR A 90 -11.44 -6.51 11.09
CA THR A 90 -11.13 -5.10 10.88
C THR A 90 -11.49 -4.66 9.46
N ASP A 91 -12.37 -3.68 9.36
CA ASP A 91 -12.70 -2.93 8.16
C ASP A 91 -11.80 -1.69 8.09
N PHE A 92 -10.95 -1.60 7.08
CA PHE A 92 -9.96 -0.53 6.98
C PHE A 92 -9.85 0.02 5.55
N TYR A 93 -9.68 1.34 5.43
CA TYR A 93 -9.32 1.97 4.18
C TYR A 93 -8.44 3.19 4.39
N LEU A 94 -7.71 3.55 3.33
CA LEU A 94 -6.81 4.68 3.30
C LEU A 94 -6.77 5.27 1.88
N TRP A 95 -7.03 6.58 1.78
CA TRP A 95 -6.77 7.37 0.58
C TRP A 95 -5.48 8.15 0.76
N GLU A 96 -4.74 8.33 -0.32
CA GLU A 96 -3.49 9.10 -0.32
C GLU A 96 -3.36 9.97 -1.55
N ALA A 97 -2.74 11.13 -1.36
CA ALA A 97 -2.28 12.00 -2.42
C ALA A 97 -0.84 12.46 -2.12
N ALA A 98 -0.02 12.59 -3.14
CA ALA A 98 1.33 13.09 -3.01
C ALA A 98 1.76 13.94 -4.21
N VAL A 99 2.71 14.83 -3.94
CA VAL A 99 3.45 15.58 -4.95
C VAL A 99 4.92 15.21 -4.81
N GLY A 100 5.65 15.21 -5.91
CA GLY A 100 7.04 14.77 -5.87
C GLY A 100 7.83 15.21 -7.06
N ALA A 101 9.13 14.99 -6.97
CA ALA A 101 10.06 15.19 -8.07
C ALA A 101 10.59 13.85 -8.58
N TYR A 102 11.02 13.83 -9.83
CA TYR A 102 11.69 12.67 -10.40
C TYR A 102 12.82 13.08 -11.35
N GLU A 103 13.81 12.21 -11.46
CA GLU A 103 14.93 12.36 -12.38
C GLU A 103 15.04 11.13 -13.27
N LYS A 104 15.20 11.37 -14.57
CA LYS A 104 15.33 10.30 -15.56
C LYS A 104 16.69 9.63 -15.43
N MET A 105 16.70 8.30 -15.42
CA MET A 105 17.91 7.48 -15.48
C MET A 105 17.94 6.69 -16.80
N PRO A 106 19.10 6.18 -17.26
CA PRO A 106 19.22 5.49 -18.55
C PRO A 106 18.22 4.35 -18.78
N ARG A 107 17.79 3.67 -17.70
CA ARG A 107 16.80 2.59 -17.74
C ARG A 107 15.76 2.70 -16.64
N GLY A 108 15.35 3.91 -16.25
CA GLY A 108 14.43 4.08 -15.15
C GLY A 108 14.28 5.51 -14.65
N SER A 109 13.97 5.66 -13.38
CA SER A 109 13.90 6.96 -12.71
C SER A 109 14.22 6.88 -11.23
N ALA A 110 14.81 7.94 -10.70
CA ALA A 110 14.81 8.22 -9.28
C ALA A 110 13.64 9.16 -8.97
N SER A 111 13.00 9.01 -7.81
CA SER A 111 11.85 9.83 -7.43
C SER A 111 11.84 10.10 -5.93
N LEU A 112 11.25 11.23 -5.56
CA LEU A 112 11.01 11.62 -4.18
C LEU A 112 9.60 12.20 -4.09
N PHE A 113 8.72 11.54 -3.35
CA PHE A 113 7.35 12.00 -3.11
C PHE A 113 7.15 12.42 -1.66
N ALA A 114 6.44 13.51 -1.43
CA ALA A 114 5.88 13.88 -0.13
C ALA A 114 4.36 13.86 -0.22
N GLY A 115 3.70 13.24 0.74
CA GLY A 115 2.27 13.01 0.65
C GLY A 115 1.53 12.99 1.98
N PHE A 116 0.22 12.99 1.84
CA PHE A 116 -0.74 12.90 2.91
C PHE A 116 -1.76 11.80 2.59
N GLY A 117 -2.18 11.08 3.62
CA GLY A 117 -3.25 10.10 3.55
C GLY A 117 -4.24 10.24 4.69
N SER A 118 -5.49 9.88 4.40
CA SER A 118 -6.60 9.89 5.35
C SER A 118 -7.46 8.66 5.17
N GLY A 119 -7.87 8.06 6.26
CA GLY A 119 -8.57 6.78 6.28
C GLY A 119 -9.32 6.56 7.57
N SER A 120 -9.98 5.42 7.66
CA SER A 120 -10.67 4.99 8.88
C SER A 120 -10.49 3.50 9.09
N LEU A 121 -10.41 3.14 10.36
CA LEU A 121 -10.30 1.79 10.86
C LEU A 121 -11.48 1.50 11.78
N PHE A 122 -12.13 0.38 11.56
CA PHE A 122 -13.19 -0.12 12.41
C PHE A 122 -12.92 -1.59 12.71
N SER A 123 -12.75 -1.92 13.99
CA SER A 123 -12.56 -3.27 14.47
C SER A 123 -13.79 -3.75 15.26
N ASN A 124 -14.28 -4.94 14.92
CA ASN A 124 -15.31 -5.65 15.68
C ASN A 124 -14.67 -6.84 16.41
N TYR A 125 -14.86 -6.90 17.72
CA TYR A 125 -14.40 -7.98 18.59
C TYR A 125 -15.55 -8.93 18.98
N GLY A 126 -16.76 -8.71 18.43
CA GLY A 126 -17.97 -9.47 18.73
C GLY A 126 -18.72 -8.91 19.95
N LEU A 127 -19.97 -9.34 20.14
CA LEU A 127 -20.81 -8.94 21.29
C LEU A 127 -20.86 -7.40 21.50
N ASP A 128 -21.00 -6.63 20.42
CA ASP A 128 -20.99 -5.15 20.42
C ASP A 128 -19.71 -4.49 20.97
N ARG A 129 -18.60 -5.23 21.04
CA ARG A 129 -17.28 -4.70 21.40
C ARG A 129 -16.61 -4.18 20.14
N THR A 130 -16.44 -2.86 20.04
CA THR A 130 -15.92 -2.22 18.83
C THR A 130 -14.86 -1.18 19.15
N ALA A 131 -13.93 -0.99 18.23
CA ALA A 131 -12.99 0.13 18.25
C ALA A 131 -13.00 0.82 16.88
N ALA A 132 -13.09 2.14 16.85
CA ALA A 132 -13.09 2.93 15.63
C ALA A 132 -12.11 4.09 15.74
N PHE A 133 -11.33 4.33 14.69
CA PHE A 133 -10.36 5.41 14.60
C PHE A 133 -10.35 6.05 13.23
N ASP A 134 -10.10 7.36 13.20
CA ASP A 134 -9.65 8.05 12.01
C ASP A 134 -8.12 8.02 11.95
N ILE A 135 -7.59 7.67 10.79
CA ILE A 135 -6.16 7.52 10.55
C ILE A 135 -5.71 8.60 9.59
N GLN A 136 -4.64 9.32 9.95
CA GLN A 136 -3.96 10.25 9.07
C GLN A 136 -2.49 9.86 8.93
N ARG A 137 -1.93 10.00 7.73
CA ARG A 137 -0.55 9.66 7.44
C ARG A 137 0.14 10.79 6.68
N PHE A 138 1.28 11.25 7.17
CA PHE A 138 2.20 12.07 6.38
C PHE A 138 3.39 11.21 6.00
N PHE A 139 3.89 11.31 4.77
CA PHE A 139 5.00 10.49 4.35
C PHE A 139 5.97 11.19 3.41
N LEU A 140 7.21 10.73 3.44
CA LEU A 140 8.25 11.00 2.45
C LEU A 140 8.70 9.67 1.83
N GLN A 141 8.75 9.58 0.51
CA GLN A 141 9.01 8.34 -0.22
C GLN A 141 10.07 8.54 -1.31
N PRO A 142 11.37 8.41 -1.00
CA PRO A 142 12.38 8.15 -2.00
C PRO A 142 12.17 6.80 -2.67
N GLY A 143 12.35 6.74 -3.99
CA GLY A 143 12.21 5.50 -4.76
C GLY A 143 13.07 5.49 -6.02
N LEU A 144 13.50 4.29 -6.38
CA LEU A 144 14.20 3.98 -7.62
C LEU A 144 13.33 3.03 -8.43
N SER A 145 13.20 3.30 -9.71
CA SER A 145 12.51 2.44 -10.66
C SER A 145 13.45 2.05 -11.78
N TYR A 146 13.27 0.83 -12.28
CA TYR A 146 13.96 0.30 -13.45
C TYR A 146 12.93 -0.21 -14.45
N ARG A 147 13.13 0.11 -15.72
CA ARG A 147 12.23 -0.29 -16.80
C ARG A 147 13.02 -0.66 -18.04
N SER A 148 12.72 -1.85 -18.55
CA SER A 148 13.20 -2.39 -19.82
C SER A 148 12.03 -2.61 -20.79
N ASN A 149 12.30 -3.30 -21.90
CA ASN A 149 11.25 -3.66 -22.85
C ASN A 149 10.29 -4.74 -22.32
N HIS A 150 10.79 -5.66 -21.49
CA HIS A 150 10.03 -6.84 -21.04
C HIS A 150 9.79 -6.89 -19.53
N PHE A 151 10.57 -6.13 -18.76
CA PHE A 151 10.57 -6.19 -17.30
C PHE A 151 10.61 -4.79 -16.67
N GLN A 152 9.95 -4.65 -15.53
CA GLN A 152 10.00 -3.49 -14.66
C GLN A 152 10.30 -3.93 -13.23
N ALA A 153 11.10 -3.14 -12.52
CA ALA A 153 11.31 -3.27 -11.09
C ALA A 153 11.27 -1.90 -10.40
N GLY A 154 11.10 -1.91 -9.09
CA GLY A 154 11.23 -0.71 -8.28
C GLY A 154 11.51 -1.05 -6.82
N LEU A 155 12.14 -0.10 -6.15
CA LEU A 155 12.45 -0.13 -4.73
C LEU A 155 12.14 1.25 -4.16
N ALA A 156 11.44 1.32 -3.04
CA ALA A 156 11.15 2.57 -2.36
C ALA A 156 11.19 2.39 -0.86
N LEU A 157 11.63 3.43 -0.17
CA LEU A 157 11.54 3.57 1.27
C LEU A 157 10.51 4.66 1.53
N ARG A 158 9.48 4.39 2.33
CA ARG A 158 8.52 5.39 2.78
C ARG A 158 8.72 5.63 4.28
N LEU A 159 8.99 6.87 4.63
CA LEU A 159 9.11 7.34 6.00
C LEU A 159 7.78 7.97 6.38
N SER A 160 6.97 7.26 7.15
CA SER A 160 5.61 7.67 7.50
C SER A 160 5.52 8.18 8.93
N ARG A 161 4.68 9.19 9.19
CA ARG A 161 4.14 9.53 10.51
C ARG A 161 2.64 9.25 10.51
N LEU A 162 2.21 8.35 11.36
CA LEU A 162 0.85 7.87 11.46
C LEU A 162 0.17 8.46 12.70
N PHE A 163 -0.98 9.08 12.52
CA PHE A 163 -1.78 9.71 13.56
C PHE A 163 -3.11 8.98 13.69
N TYR A 164 -3.53 8.75 14.92
CA TYR A 164 -4.86 8.24 15.27
C TYR A 164 -5.65 9.35 15.94
N SER A 165 -6.90 9.53 15.52
CA SER A 165 -7.81 10.55 16.03
C SER A 165 -9.24 10.01 16.14
N HIS A 166 -10.07 10.69 16.93
CA HIS A 166 -11.47 10.34 17.16
C HIS A 166 -11.70 8.86 17.54
N GLY A 167 -10.89 8.35 18.48
CA GLY A 167 -11.02 6.99 19.00
C GLY A 167 -12.35 6.77 19.73
N VAL A 168 -13.16 5.84 19.25
CA VAL A 168 -14.37 5.36 19.95
C VAL A 168 -14.19 3.89 20.27
N ILE A 169 -14.04 3.56 21.55
CA ILE A 169 -13.63 2.24 22.02
C ILE A 169 -14.64 1.71 23.05
N SER A 170 -15.14 0.49 22.85
CA SER A 170 -15.97 -0.19 23.84
C SER A 170 -15.11 -0.64 25.03
N TYR A 171 -15.52 -0.30 26.26
CA TYR A 171 -14.83 -0.69 27.49
C TYR A 171 -14.80 -2.20 27.77
N ALA A 172 -15.64 -2.97 27.07
CA ALA A 172 -15.79 -4.41 27.24
C ALA A 172 -14.89 -5.26 26.31
N ILE A 173 -13.97 -4.63 25.57
CA ILE A 173 -12.93 -5.34 24.80
C ILE A 173 -12.00 -6.09 25.77
N GLU A 174 -11.43 -7.22 25.33
CA GLU A 174 -10.52 -7.99 26.18
C GLU A 174 -9.28 -7.17 26.57
N PRO A 175 -8.76 -7.31 27.80
CA PRO A 175 -7.65 -6.47 28.28
C PRO A 175 -6.40 -6.49 27.38
N ALA A 176 -6.09 -7.63 26.76
CA ALA A 176 -4.96 -7.75 25.82
C ALA A 176 -5.15 -6.88 24.57
N ASP A 177 -6.35 -6.85 24.01
CA ASP A 177 -6.67 -6.03 22.82
C ASP A 177 -6.74 -4.54 23.16
N ILE A 178 -7.28 -4.20 24.34
CA ILE A 178 -7.28 -2.83 24.86
C ILE A 178 -5.84 -2.30 24.99
N GLN A 179 -4.90 -3.14 25.44
CA GLN A 179 -3.50 -2.70 25.60
C GLN A 179 -2.88 -2.28 24.26
N TYR A 180 -3.15 -2.99 23.16
CA TYR A 180 -2.68 -2.58 21.83
C TYR A 180 -3.24 -1.22 21.41
N ILE A 181 -4.54 -1.01 21.65
CA ILE A 181 -5.22 0.24 21.34
C ILE A 181 -4.62 1.39 22.15
N GLN A 182 -4.48 1.21 23.47
CA GLN A 182 -3.87 2.21 24.35
C GLN A 182 -2.43 2.54 23.95
N ASN A 183 -1.66 1.53 23.53
CA ASN A 183 -0.30 1.75 23.03
C ASN A 183 -0.29 2.59 21.75
N VAL A 184 -1.25 2.38 20.85
CA VAL A 184 -1.39 3.19 19.62
C VAL A 184 -1.74 4.63 19.96
N GLU A 185 -2.72 4.85 20.85
CA GLU A 185 -3.13 6.20 21.26
C GLU A 185 -2.00 6.94 21.98
N LYS A 186 -1.32 6.28 22.91
CA LYS A 186 -0.23 6.88 23.71
C LYS A 186 0.99 7.27 22.87
N ASN A 187 1.29 6.52 21.81
CA ASN A 187 2.48 6.74 20.98
C ASN A 187 2.19 7.48 19.67
N SER A 188 0.95 7.94 19.46
CA SER A 188 0.58 8.76 18.30
C SER A 188 1.21 10.17 18.41
N PRO A 189 1.94 10.67 17.39
CA PRO A 189 2.19 10.05 16.09
C PRO A 189 3.30 9.00 16.08
N ILE A 190 3.01 7.87 15.42
CA ILE A 190 3.94 6.74 15.28
C ILE A 190 4.78 6.93 14.02
N PHE A 191 6.11 6.86 14.16
CA PHE A 191 7.02 6.85 13.02
C PHE A 191 7.18 5.43 12.45
N LEU A 192 6.88 5.25 11.17
CA LEU A 192 6.86 3.97 10.49
C LEU A 192 7.72 4.01 9.22
N PRO A 193 8.95 3.47 9.26
CA PRO A 193 9.71 3.16 8.07
C PRO A 193 9.12 1.94 7.35
N GLU A 194 8.78 2.11 6.08
CA GLU A 194 8.20 1.08 5.21
C GLU A 194 9.13 0.87 4.02
N LEU A 195 9.55 -0.37 3.76
CA LEU A 195 10.29 -0.73 2.54
C LEU A 195 9.34 -1.41 1.56
N GLY A 196 9.29 -0.94 0.33
CA GLY A 196 8.50 -1.53 -0.74
C GLY A 196 9.39 -1.91 -1.92
N MET A 197 9.14 -3.08 -2.48
CA MET A 197 9.73 -3.54 -3.73
C MET A 197 8.62 -3.96 -4.70
N GLN A 198 8.85 -3.75 -5.99
CA GLN A 198 7.97 -4.23 -7.05
C GLN A 198 8.79 -4.87 -8.17
N ALA A 199 8.25 -5.90 -8.79
CA ALA A 199 8.81 -6.55 -9.97
C ALA A 199 7.66 -6.98 -10.89
N GLY A 200 7.82 -6.83 -12.19
CA GLY A 200 6.73 -7.11 -13.13
C GLY A 200 7.14 -7.31 -14.56
N ILE A 201 6.24 -7.96 -15.31
CA ILE A 201 6.40 -8.26 -16.73
C ILE A 201 5.63 -7.20 -17.52
N ARG A 202 6.30 -6.64 -18.54
CA ARG A 202 5.76 -5.56 -19.37
C ARG A 202 5.26 -6.11 -20.71
N LEU A 203 3.96 -6.00 -20.91
CA LEU A 203 3.20 -6.36 -22.11
C LEU A 203 2.56 -5.08 -22.68
N LYS A 204 3.39 -4.17 -23.19
CA LYS A 204 3.00 -2.80 -23.60
C LYS A 204 1.59 -2.75 -24.23
N PRO A 205 0.67 -1.88 -23.75
CA PRO A 205 0.84 -0.83 -22.73
C PRO A 205 0.66 -1.31 -21.28
N VAL A 206 0.47 -2.61 -21.06
CA VAL A 206 0.12 -3.19 -19.76
C VAL A 206 1.37 -3.74 -19.05
N THR A 207 1.41 -3.66 -17.73
CA THR A 207 2.42 -4.29 -16.88
C THR A 207 1.72 -5.09 -15.78
N ILE A 208 2.14 -6.34 -15.59
CA ILE A 208 1.68 -7.19 -14.48
C ILE A 208 2.76 -7.15 -13.42
N ASN A 209 2.45 -6.63 -12.23
CA ASN A 209 3.41 -6.41 -11.15
C ASN A 209 3.07 -7.24 -9.91
N LEU A 210 4.09 -7.82 -9.31
CA LEU A 210 4.09 -8.28 -7.92
C LEU A 210 4.78 -7.20 -7.08
N SER A 211 4.14 -6.79 -5.99
CA SER A 211 4.70 -5.86 -5.00
C SER A 211 4.78 -6.54 -3.64
N ILE A 212 5.85 -6.28 -2.89
CA ILE A 212 6.00 -6.69 -1.49
C ILE A 212 6.35 -5.43 -0.71
N SER A 213 5.65 -5.18 0.39
CA SER A 213 5.91 -4.05 1.28
C SER A 213 6.01 -4.53 2.72
N SER A 214 6.93 -3.97 3.49
CA SER A 214 7.20 -4.36 4.87
C SER A 214 7.51 -3.17 5.79
N ILE A 215 7.07 -3.23 7.04
CA ILE A 215 7.42 -2.27 8.11
C ILE A 215 8.65 -2.75 8.91
N PHE A 216 9.59 -1.85 9.17
CA PHE A 216 10.75 -2.05 10.05
C PHE A 216 10.86 -0.83 10.97
N PRO A 217 10.95 -0.92 12.32
CA PRO A 217 11.26 -2.08 13.19
C PRO A 217 10.04 -2.94 13.56
N SER A 218 10.15 -3.75 14.63
CA SER A 218 9.01 -4.53 15.16
C SER A 218 7.89 -3.60 15.61
N THR A 219 6.65 -4.00 15.33
CA THR A 219 5.42 -3.28 15.69
C THR A 219 4.46 -4.19 16.47
N SER A 220 5.00 -5.20 17.16
CA SER A 220 4.24 -6.19 17.95
C SER A 220 3.34 -5.51 18.97
N ASP A 221 3.82 -4.42 19.58
CA ASP A 221 3.16 -3.73 20.68
C ASP A 221 1.96 -2.89 20.24
N TRP A 222 1.74 -2.77 18.92
CA TRP A 222 0.63 -2.04 18.31
C TRP A 222 -0.31 -2.93 17.50
N ASN A 223 -0.01 -4.23 17.36
CA ASN A 223 -0.77 -5.17 16.53
C ASN A 223 -0.96 -4.67 15.08
N PHE A 224 0.14 -4.28 14.43
CA PHE A 224 0.13 -3.87 13.02
C PHE A 224 0.42 -5.04 12.09
N ILE A 225 -0.24 -5.05 10.93
CA ILE A 225 0.10 -5.97 9.85
C ILE A 225 1.30 -5.42 9.07
N ARG A 226 2.46 -6.00 9.36
CA ARG A 226 3.75 -5.50 8.88
C ARG A 226 4.05 -5.84 7.43
N LEU A 227 3.49 -6.92 6.90
CA LEU A 227 3.79 -7.43 5.56
C LEU A 227 2.54 -7.35 4.69
N ASN A 228 2.71 -6.82 3.47
CA ASN A 228 1.70 -6.85 2.43
C ASN A 228 2.32 -7.35 1.12
N SER A 229 1.66 -8.29 0.46
CA SER A 229 2.00 -8.75 -0.89
C SER A 229 0.84 -8.45 -1.83
N SER A 230 1.14 -7.89 -3.01
CA SER A 230 0.12 -7.43 -3.95
C SER A 230 0.41 -7.85 -5.37
N LEU A 231 -0.60 -8.39 -6.05
CA LEU A 231 -0.59 -8.64 -7.50
C LEU A 231 -1.42 -7.56 -8.17
N SER A 232 -0.85 -6.86 -9.15
CA SER A 232 -1.49 -5.72 -9.80
C SER A 232 -1.30 -5.71 -11.31
N VAL A 233 -2.25 -5.08 -11.98
CA VAL A 233 -2.19 -4.76 -13.41
C VAL A 233 -2.13 -3.25 -13.53
N MET A 234 -1.18 -2.75 -14.30
CA MET A 234 -0.91 -1.33 -14.51
C MET A 234 -0.90 -1.00 -15.99
N VAL A 235 -1.48 0.13 -16.38
CA VAL A 235 -1.43 0.68 -17.73
C VAL A 235 -0.57 1.93 -17.71
N ASP A 236 0.44 1.97 -18.58
CA ASP A 236 1.34 3.10 -18.75
C ASP A 236 0.92 3.96 -19.97
N PHE A 237 0.83 5.27 -19.79
CA PHE A 237 0.53 6.25 -20.83
C PHE A 237 1.71 7.21 -21.03
N GLY A 238 1.96 7.66 -22.26
CA GLY A 238 3.02 8.65 -22.56
C GLY A 238 4.46 8.11 -22.53
N VAL A 239 4.67 6.96 -21.88
CA VAL A 239 5.97 6.33 -21.66
C VAL A 239 6.62 5.88 -22.97
N GLY A 240 7.71 6.55 -23.36
CA GLY A 240 8.52 6.18 -24.52
C GLY A 240 8.21 6.93 -25.81
N ARG A 241 7.43 8.01 -25.77
CA ARG A 241 7.43 8.99 -26.88
C ARG A 241 8.83 9.59 -26.95
N LYS A 242 9.59 9.27 -28.01
CA LYS A 242 10.80 10.04 -28.34
C LYS A 242 10.35 11.49 -28.50
N ALA A 243 10.97 12.41 -27.76
CA ALA A 243 10.87 13.83 -28.08
C ALA A 243 11.24 13.97 -29.56
N LYS A 244 10.30 14.42 -30.40
CA LYS A 244 10.68 14.93 -31.71
C LYS A 244 11.52 16.17 -31.42
N GLN A 245 12.83 16.05 -31.66
CA GLN A 245 13.72 17.20 -31.81
C GLN A 245 13.31 17.95 -33.07
#